data_AF-A0A0D7A056-F1
#
_entry.id   AF-A0A0D7A056-F1
#
_cell.length_a   1.000
_cell.length_b   1.000
_cell.length_c   1.000
_cell.angle_alpha   90.00
_cell.angle_beta   90.00
_cell.angle_gamma   90.00
#
_symmetry.space_group_name_H-M   'P 1'
#
loop_
_entity.id
_entity.type
_entity.pdbx_description
1 polymer ?
#
loop_
_entity_poly.entity_id
_entity_poly.type
_entity_poly.pdbx_seq_one_letter_code
_entity_poly.pdbx_strand_id
1 'polypeptide(L)'
;MNVNFINKTGPHHGGRAHTHSHEHPGSHKHSHEHGGEHGHTHEHLDSAGKYSERDLPDYSSRNFEERGFTIGIGGPVGSGKTALALALCQKLRQEYNIAAVTNDIFTREDQEFLIKNEALPAERILAIETGGCPHAAIREDISANMGALETLQAKYGCQLLLVESGGDNLAANYSRELADYIIYVIDVSGGDKIPRKGGPGISQSDLLVVNKIDLAPYVGASLEVMDRDAKLMRGGGPTVFSSVKEGKGVQDVVDLILAAWRTAGSPGTPGAVV
;
A
#
# COMPACT_ATOMS: atom_id res chain seq x y z
N MET A 1 3.80 21.00 34.94
CA MET A 1 3.60 19.89 35.90
C MET A 1 4.63 18.83 35.57
N ASN A 2 5.70 18.76 36.36
CA ASN A 2 6.75 17.74 36.25
C ASN A 2 6.63 16.85 37.49
N VAL A 3 6.65 15.54 37.30
CA VAL A 3 6.89 14.62 38.43
C VAL A 3 8.02 13.69 38.02
N ASN A 4 9.11 13.80 38.77
CA ASN A 4 10.32 13.01 38.67
C ASN A 4 10.43 12.03 39.86
N PHE A 5 11.10 10.93 39.55
CA PHE A 5 11.50 9.73 40.26
C PHE A 5 12.00 9.77 41.74
N ILE A 6 11.76 8.61 42.39
CA ILE A 6 12.61 7.79 43.33
C ILE A 6 12.82 8.22 44.82
N ASN A 7 12.46 7.27 45.71
CA ASN A 7 13.27 6.56 46.75
C ASN A 7 12.63 6.48 48.15
N LYS A 8 12.52 5.27 48.73
CA LYS A 8 12.52 5.00 50.20
C LYS A 8 12.96 3.55 50.48
N THR A 9 14.21 3.32 50.92
CA THR A 9 14.73 3.15 52.32
C THR A 9 14.67 1.71 52.88
N GLY A 10 15.84 1.17 53.29
CA GLY A 10 15.99 0.03 54.23
C GLY A 10 15.65 0.41 55.69
N PRO A 11 15.88 -0.43 56.73
CA PRO A 11 17.22 -0.95 57.09
C PRO A 11 17.32 -2.36 57.79
N HIS A 12 18.58 -2.84 57.83
CA HIS A 12 19.32 -3.78 58.72
C HIS A 12 18.64 -4.71 59.77
N HIS A 13 19.11 -5.97 59.81
CA HIS A 13 19.67 -6.62 61.02
C HIS A 13 20.69 -7.72 60.66
N GLY A 14 21.69 -7.92 61.52
CA GLY A 14 22.90 -8.72 61.26
C GLY A 14 22.92 -10.12 61.88
N GLY A 15 23.95 -10.89 61.51
CA GLY A 15 24.30 -12.18 62.09
C GLY A 15 25.47 -12.81 61.34
N ARG A 16 26.53 -13.22 62.05
CA ARG A 16 27.82 -13.68 61.52
C ARG A 16 27.97 -15.20 61.71
N ALA A 17 28.79 -15.80 60.84
CA ALA A 17 29.45 -17.12 60.89
C ALA A 17 28.61 -18.36 60.50
N HIS A 18 29.07 -19.11 59.48
CA HIS A 18 29.91 -20.30 59.63
C HIS A 18 30.28 -20.88 58.24
N THR A 19 31.51 -21.37 58.13
CA THR A 19 32.11 -22.06 56.99
C THR A 19 31.67 -23.52 56.93
N HIS A 20 31.28 -24.04 55.75
CA HIS A 20 31.35 -25.48 55.43
C HIS A 20 31.69 -25.71 53.95
N SER A 21 32.81 -26.39 53.74
CA SER A 21 33.23 -27.04 52.50
C SER A 21 32.65 -28.44 52.42
N HIS A 22 32.12 -28.86 51.26
CA HIS A 22 32.05 -30.28 50.87
C HIS A 22 32.09 -30.42 49.34
N GLU A 23 33.04 -31.24 48.87
CA GLU A 23 33.15 -31.74 47.51
C GLU A 23 32.33 -33.02 47.28
N HIS A 24 32.22 -33.36 45.98
CA HIS A 24 31.88 -34.65 45.35
C HIS A 24 30.40 -34.89 44.97
N PRO A 25 30.11 -35.84 44.05
CA PRO A 25 30.26 -35.74 42.58
C PRO A 25 28.96 -36.24 41.88
N GLY A 26 28.82 -36.10 40.56
CA GLY A 26 27.70 -36.82 39.90
C GLY A 26 27.31 -36.32 38.53
N SER A 27 27.71 -37.08 37.51
CA SER A 27 27.33 -37.00 36.12
C SER A 27 25.85 -37.34 35.88
N HIS A 28 25.11 -36.48 35.19
CA HIS A 28 23.98 -36.90 34.34
C HIS A 28 24.00 -36.10 33.05
N LYS A 29 24.44 -36.75 31.96
CA LYS A 29 24.25 -36.30 30.58
C LYS A 29 22.86 -36.78 30.15
N HIS A 30 21.96 -35.86 29.81
CA HIS A 30 20.74 -36.20 29.08
C HIS A 30 21.01 -36.02 27.58
N SER A 31 21.04 -37.15 26.87
CA SER A 31 20.97 -37.23 25.42
C SER A 31 19.51 -37.14 25.01
N HIS A 32 19.14 -36.06 24.32
CA HIS A 32 17.88 -36.00 23.58
C HIS A 32 18.16 -36.36 22.12
N GLU A 33 17.83 -37.59 21.74
CA GLU A 33 17.56 -37.96 20.36
C GLU A 33 16.28 -37.25 19.93
N HIS A 34 16.39 -36.34 18.97
CA HIS A 34 15.27 -35.90 18.16
C HIS A 34 15.47 -36.44 16.73
N GLY A 35 15.02 -37.68 16.53
CA GLY A 35 14.69 -38.19 15.21
C GLY A 35 13.37 -37.59 14.74
N GLY A 36 13.38 -36.98 13.56
CA GLY A 36 12.22 -36.38 12.93
C GLY A 36 12.56 -35.07 12.23
N GLU A 37 13.42 -35.11 11.21
CA GLU A 37 13.50 -34.03 10.24
C GLU A 37 12.13 -33.89 9.56
N HIS A 38 11.34 -32.93 10.02
CA HIS A 38 10.21 -32.43 9.26
C HIS A 38 10.77 -31.72 8.04
N GLY A 39 10.76 -32.41 6.90
CA GLY A 39 11.08 -31.85 5.60
C GLY A 39 10.07 -30.76 5.24
N HIS A 40 10.33 -29.54 5.71
CA HIS A 40 9.84 -28.35 5.04
C HIS A 40 10.78 -28.12 3.87
N THR A 41 10.42 -28.63 2.69
CA THR A 41 10.91 -28.07 1.44
C THR A 41 10.47 -26.61 1.40
N HIS A 42 11.32 -25.73 1.92
CA HIS A 42 11.27 -24.32 1.58
C HIS A 42 11.61 -24.24 0.10
N GLU A 43 10.59 -24.29 -0.76
CA GLU A 43 10.73 -23.74 -2.11
C GLU A 43 11.23 -22.31 -1.92
N HIS A 44 12.52 -22.10 -2.20
CA HIS A 44 13.07 -20.77 -2.29
C HIS A 44 12.40 -20.14 -3.49
N LEU A 45 11.41 -19.29 -3.26
CA LEU A 45 10.88 -18.43 -4.30
C LEU A 45 12.03 -17.53 -4.74
N ASP A 46 12.60 -17.81 -5.91
CA ASP A 46 13.78 -17.10 -6.45
C ASP A 46 13.52 -15.59 -6.65
N SER A 47 12.26 -15.15 -6.67
CA SER A 47 11.89 -13.75 -6.76
C SER A 47 10.50 -13.44 -6.20
N ALA A 48 10.28 -12.19 -5.79
CA ALA A 48 8.98 -11.68 -5.37
C ALA A 48 8.07 -11.29 -6.56
N GLY A 49 8.20 -11.98 -7.70
CA GLY A 49 7.55 -11.67 -8.98
C GLY A 49 8.35 -10.68 -9.84
N LYS A 50 8.06 -10.65 -11.15
CA LYS A 50 8.64 -9.71 -12.13
C LYS A 50 7.57 -8.90 -12.85
N TYR A 51 7.88 -7.65 -13.18
CA TYR A 51 6.97 -6.78 -13.92
C TYR A 51 6.54 -7.34 -15.29
N SER A 52 7.45 -8.01 -15.99
CA SER A 52 7.17 -8.63 -17.30
C SER A 52 6.25 -9.84 -17.21
N GLU A 53 6.12 -10.43 -16.03
CA GLU A 53 5.31 -11.62 -15.75
C GLU A 53 4.01 -11.26 -15.02
N ARG A 54 3.71 -9.96 -14.87
CA ARG A 54 2.48 -9.50 -14.21
C ARG A 54 1.25 -9.83 -15.05
N ASP A 55 0.14 -10.06 -14.37
CA ASP A 55 -1.16 -10.12 -15.03
C ASP A 55 -1.45 -8.76 -15.69
N LEU A 56 -1.90 -8.81 -16.94
CA LEU A 56 -2.36 -7.65 -17.70
C LEU A 56 -3.88 -7.64 -17.73
N PRO A 57 -4.53 -6.46 -17.78
CA PRO A 57 -5.97 -6.39 -17.96
C PRO A 57 -6.36 -6.99 -19.32
N ASP A 58 -7.35 -7.88 -19.32
CA ASP A 58 -7.96 -8.40 -20.54
C ASP A 58 -9.19 -7.55 -20.89
N TYR A 59 -9.05 -6.67 -21.87
CA TYR A 59 -10.16 -5.81 -22.31
C TYR A 59 -11.18 -6.51 -23.21
N SER A 60 -10.92 -7.73 -23.69
CA SER A 60 -11.84 -8.42 -24.61
C SER A 60 -13.20 -8.74 -23.98
N SER A 61 -13.22 -8.93 -22.67
CA SER A 61 -14.40 -9.22 -21.86
C SER A 61 -14.87 -8.03 -21.00
N ARG A 62 -14.17 -6.89 -21.05
CA ARG A 62 -14.51 -5.73 -20.21
C ARG A 62 -15.67 -4.93 -20.80
N ASN A 63 -16.71 -4.75 -19.99
CA ASN A 63 -17.81 -3.85 -20.26
C ASN A 63 -17.61 -2.52 -19.52
N PHE A 64 -17.21 -1.47 -20.25
CA PHE A 64 -16.99 -0.15 -19.64
C PHE A 64 -18.27 0.65 -19.38
N GLU A 65 -19.42 0.21 -19.90
CA GLU A 65 -20.71 0.82 -19.56
C GLU A 65 -21.16 0.43 -18.14
N GLU A 66 -20.87 -0.82 -17.74
CA GLU A 66 -21.16 -1.34 -16.40
C GLU A 66 -20.22 -0.76 -15.35
N ARG A 67 -18.93 -0.59 -15.70
CA ARG A 67 -17.93 0.01 -14.83
C ARG A 67 -16.80 0.66 -15.63
N GLY A 68 -16.63 1.97 -15.45
CA GLY A 68 -15.57 2.75 -16.09
C GLY A 68 -14.16 2.25 -15.77
N PHE A 69 -13.17 2.83 -16.46
CA PHE A 69 -11.77 2.44 -16.30
C PHE A 69 -11.32 2.65 -14.86
N THR A 70 -10.95 1.58 -14.17
CA THR A 70 -10.72 1.58 -12.74
C THR A 70 -9.23 1.62 -12.40
N ILE A 71 -8.84 2.63 -11.62
CA ILE A 71 -7.47 2.82 -11.13
C ILE A 71 -7.41 2.42 -9.66
N GLY A 72 -6.63 1.39 -9.35
CA GLY A 72 -6.33 0.97 -7.98
C GLY A 72 -5.13 1.74 -7.43
N ILE A 73 -5.26 2.28 -6.21
CA ILE A 73 -4.18 2.99 -5.50
C ILE A 73 -3.90 2.22 -4.20
N GLY A 74 -2.89 1.35 -4.27
CA GLY A 74 -2.43 0.51 -3.16
C GLY A 74 -1.12 1.02 -2.54
N GLY A 75 -0.77 0.50 -1.37
CA GLY A 75 0.50 0.84 -0.72
C GLY A 75 0.45 0.71 0.80
N PRO A 76 1.59 0.92 1.48
CA PRO A 76 1.62 0.84 2.93
C PRO A 76 0.85 1.95 3.65
N VAL A 77 0.47 1.68 4.90
CA VAL A 77 -0.10 2.70 5.80
C VAL A 77 0.81 3.92 5.83
N GLY A 78 0.23 5.11 5.64
CA GLY A 78 0.95 6.37 5.69
C GLY A 78 1.83 6.70 4.48
N SER A 79 1.89 5.87 3.44
CA SER A 79 2.68 6.14 2.21
C SER A 79 2.20 7.36 1.39
N GLY A 80 0.97 7.80 1.63
CA GLY A 80 0.35 8.97 0.99
C GLY A 80 -0.63 8.61 -0.13
N LYS A 81 -1.27 7.44 -0.07
CA LYS A 81 -2.31 7.00 -1.03
C LYS A 81 -3.45 8.00 -1.14
N THR A 82 -4.07 8.36 -0.02
CA THR A 82 -5.16 9.36 0.06
C THR A 82 -4.72 10.73 -0.46
N ALA A 83 -3.48 11.14 -0.18
CA ALA A 83 -2.92 12.39 -0.70
C ALA A 83 -2.75 12.35 -2.23
N LEU A 84 -2.31 11.21 -2.78
CA LEU A 84 -2.24 11.02 -4.22
C LEU A 84 -3.63 11.00 -4.85
N ALA A 85 -4.60 10.30 -4.23
CA ALA A 85 -5.99 10.28 -4.69
C ALA A 85 -6.61 11.69 -4.74
N LEU A 86 -6.37 12.51 -3.72
CA LEU A 86 -6.76 13.93 -3.70
C LEU A 86 -6.17 14.69 -4.88
N ALA A 87 -4.85 14.60 -5.08
CA ALA A 87 -4.15 15.32 -6.13
C ALA A 87 -4.62 14.89 -7.53
N LEU A 88 -4.87 13.59 -7.73
CA LEU A 88 -5.42 13.05 -8.97
C LEU A 88 -6.85 13.57 -9.22
N CYS A 89 -7.72 13.55 -8.20
CA CYS A 89 -9.07 14.10 -8.32
C CYS A 89 -9.04 15.57 -8.76
N GLN A 90 -8.25 16.41 -8.08
CA GLN A 90 -8.16 17.84 -8.38
C GLN A 90 -7.62 18.12 -9.79
N LYS A 91 -6.68 17.29 -10.26
CA LYS A 91 -6.09 17.40 -11.60
C LYS A 91 -7.03 16.94 -12.71
N LEU A 92 -7.80 15.88 -12.48
CA LEU A 92 -8.61 15.23 -13.52
C LEU A 92 -10.03 15.77 -13.59
N ARG A 93 -10.62 16.22 -12.48
CA ARG A 93 -12.05 16.56 -12.37
C ARG A 93 -12.53 17.66 -13.33
N GLN A 94 -11.64 18.51 -13.83
CA GLN A 94 -12.01 19.61 -14.74
C GLN A 94 -12.21 19.14 -16.18
N GLU A 95 -11.68 17.98 -16.54
CA GLU A 95 -11.70 17.46 -17.92
C GLU A 95 -12.34 16.09 -18.02
N TYR A 96 -12.30 15.29 -16.94
CA TYR A 96 -12.74 13.91 -16.92
C TYR A 96 -13.85 13.68 -15.90
N ASN A 97 -14.78 12.81 -16.28
CA ASN A 97 -15.89 12.42 -15.43
C ASN A 97 -15.41 11.33 -14.47
N ILE A 98 -15.22 11.69 -13.21
CA ILE A 98 -14.59 10.81 -12.24
C ILE A 98 -15.39 10.65 -10.94
N ALA A 99 -15.14 9.53 -10.27
CA ALA A 99 -15.63 9.24 -8.93
C ALA A 99 -14.58 8.40 -8.17
N ALA A 100 -14.71 8.31 -6.85
CA ALA A 100 -13.74 7.65 -5.99
C ALA A 100 -14.40 6.72 -4.96
N VAL A 101 -13.73 5.61 -4.67
CA VAL A 101 -14.04 4.70 -3.56
C VAL A 101 -12.81 4.62 -2.66
N THR A 102 -12.99 4.85 -1.36
CA THR A 102 -11.92 4.69 -0.36
C THR A 102 -12.22 3.50 0.54
N ASN A 103 -11.19 2.73 0.87
CA ASN A 103 -11.29 1.61 1.78
C ASN A 103 -10.52 1.93 3.06
N ASP A 104 -11.14 1.68 4.20
CA ASP A 104 -10.44 1.67 5.49
C ASP A 104 -11.02 0.56 6.37
N ILE A 105 -10.32 0.16 7.43
CA ILE A 105 -10.70 -1.02 8.22
C ILE A 105 -11.98 -0.73 9.01
N PHE A 106 -12.03 0.40 9.72
CA PHE A 106 -13.11 0.71 10.68
C PHE A 106 -13.57 2.16 10.65
N THR A 107 -13.03 2.99 9.77
CA THR A 107 -13.35 4.42 9.75
C THR A 107 -13.73 4.88 8.34
N ARG A 108 -14.12 6.14 8.22
CA ARG A 108 -14.35 6.84 6.95
C ARG A 108 -13.40 8.01 6.77
N GLU A 109 -12.29 8.02 7.53
CA GLU A 109 -11.38 9.17 7.59
C GLU A 109 -10.83 9.54 6.21
N ASP A 110 -10.51 8.56 5.36
CA ASP A 110 -10.02 8.82 4.01
C ASP A 110 -11.09 9.48 3.11
N GLN A 111 -12.35 9.04 3.18
CA GLN A 111 -13.47 9.70 2.49
C GLN A 111 -13.68 11.11 3.01
N GLU A 112 -13.76 11.27 4.33
CA GLU A 112 -13.96 12.56 4.99
C GLU A 112 -12.83 13.54 4.65
N PHE A 113 -11.60 13.04 4.59
CA PHE A 113 -10.44 13.79 4.14
C PHE A 113 -10.62 14.29 2.70
N LEU A 114 -11.02 13.42 1.77
CA LEU A 114 -11.23 13.81 0.37
C LEU A 114 -12.36 14.83 0.22
N ILE A 115 -13.48 14.65 0.94
CA ILE A 115 -14.60 15.59 0.94
C ILE A 115 -14.16 16.96 1.50
N LYS A 116 -13.51 16.96 2.66
CA LYS A 116 -13.05 18.18 3.33
C LYS A 116 -12.06 18.99 2.49
N ASN A 117 -11.23 18.31 1.70
CA ASN A 117 -10.26 18.96 0.81
C ASN A 117 -10.80 19.18 -0.60
N GLU A 118 -12.13 19.11 -0.77
CA GLU A 118 -12.81 19.38 -2.03
C GLU A 118 -12.20 18.58 -3.18
N ALA A 119 -11.93 17.28 -2.99
CA ALA A 119 -11.45 16.42 -4.06
C ALA A 119 -12.50 16.34 -5.17
N LEU A 120 -13.73 16.00 -4.80
CA LEU A 120 -14.94 15.87 -5.63
C LEU A 120 -16.17 16.25 -4.79
N PRO A 121 -17.34 16.49 -5.42
CA PRO A 121 -18.62 16.49 -4.72
C PRO A 121 -18.79 15.23 -3.87
N ALA A 122 -19.33 15.36 -2.66
CA ALA A 122 -19.37 14.28 -1.67
C ALA A 122 -20.09 13.03 -2.17
N GLU A 123 -21.13 13.21 -2.99
CA GLU A 123 -21.92 12.15 -3.60
C GLU A 123 -21.18 11.32 -4.66
N ARG A 124 -19.96 11.73 -5.03
CA ARG A 124 -19.05 11.00 -5.94
C ARG A 124 -17.93 10.26 -5.20
N ILE A 125 -17.91 10.31 -3.87
CA ILE A 125 -16.92 9.64 -3.04
C ILE A 125 -17.66 8.66 -2.13
N LEU A 126 -17.43 7.36 -2.30
CA LEU A 126 -17.99 6.32 -1.42
C LEU A 126 -16.89 5.75 -0.51
N ALA A 127 -17.27 5.36 0.70
CA ALA A 127 -16.38 4.69 1.65
C ALA A 127 -16.81 3.23 1.82
N ILE A 128 -15.82 2.35 1.97
CA ILE A 128 -15.99 0.95 2.36
C ILE A 128 -15.21 0.72 3.64
N GLU A 129 -15.92 0.28 4.66
CA GLU A 129 -15.34 -0.26 5.89
C GLU A 129 -15.10 -1.75 5.68
N THR A 130 -13.84 -2.16 5.50
CA THR A 130 -13.50 -3.54 5.15
C THR A 130 -13.69 -4.52 6.31
N GLY A 131 -13.68 -4.02 7.56
CA GLY A 131 -13.84 -4.79 8.78
C GLY A 131 -12.66 -5.74 9.11
N GLY A 132 -11.64 -5.80 8.25
CA GLY A 132 -10.58 -6.79 8.35
C GLY A 132 -9.38 -6.48 7.46
N CYS A 133 -8.67 -7.53 7.03
CA CYS A 133 -7.40 -7.39 6.31
C CYS A 133 -7.58 -6.59 5.00
N PRO A 134 -6.90 -5.44 4.82
CA PRO A 134 -7.11 -4.58 3.67
C PRO A 134 -6.85 -5.23 2.31
N HIS A 135 -5.89 -6.16 2.21
CA HIS A 135 -5.66 -6.85 0.93
C HIS A 135 -6.83 -7.74 0.52
N ALA A 136 -7.57 -8.30 1.48
CA ALA A 136 -8.71 -9.18 1.20
C ALA A 136 -9.77 -8.45 0.39
N ALA A 137 -10.05 -7.20 0.76
CA ALA A 137 -11.06 -6.36 0.13
C ALA A 137 -10.75 -5.95 -1.31
N ILE A 138 -9.48 -6.04 -1.74
CA ILE A 138 -9.03 -5.62 -3.08
C ILE A 138 -8.56 -6.78 -3.96
N ARG A 139 -8.44 -7.99 -3.40
CA ARG A 139 -7.90 -9.15 -4.11
C ARG A 139 -8.78 -10.39 -3.98
N GLU A 140 -9.03 -10.88 -2.77
CA GLU A 140 -9.77 -12.11 -2.54
C GLU A 140 -11.30 -11.93 -2.59
N ASP A 141 -11.83 -10.87 -1.97
CA ASP A 141 -13.24 -10.52 -1.98
C ASP A 141 -13.42 -9.05 -2.39
N ILE A 142 -13.55 -8.85 -3.70
CA ILE A 142 -13.69 -7.52 -4.31
C ILE A 142 -15.14 -7.05 -4.40
N SER A 143 -16.11 -7.83 -3.90
CA SER A 143 -17.54 -7.63 -4.16
C SER A 143 -18.06 -6.27 -3.68
N ALA A 144 -17.65 -5.83 -2.49
CA ALA A 144 -18.03 -4.53 -1.96
C ALA A 144 -17.49 -3.38 -2.82
N ASN A 145 -16.23 -3.49 -3.26
CA ASN A 145 -15.60 -2.50 -4.14
C ASN A 145 -16.28 -2.46 -5.51
N MET A 146 -16.54 -3.62 -6.12
CA MET A 146 -17.26 -3.74 -7.39
C MET A 146 -18.64 -3.06 -7.32
N GLY A 147 -19.44 -3.40 -6.31
CA GLY A 147 -20.78 -2.81 -6.16
C GLY A 147 -20.77 -1.30 -5.95
N ALA A 148 -19.79 -0.77 -5.19
CA ALA A 148 -19.64 0.67 -5.01
C ALA A 148 -19.26 1.38 -6.33
N LEU A 149 -18.36 0.78 -7.11
CA LEU A 149 -17.93 1.31 -8.40
C LEU A 149 -19.04 1.30 -9.44
N GLU A 150 -19.79 0.21 -9.54
CA GLU A 150 -20.95 0.07 -10.43
C GLU A 150 -22.06 1.05 -10.03
N THR A 151 -22.27 1.28 -8.73
CA THR A 151 -23.22 2.29 -8.24
C THR A 151 -22.83 3.69 -8.71
N LEU A 152 -21.54 4.05 -8.61
CA LEU A 152 -21.03 5.33 -9.10
C LEU A 152 -21.12 5.42 -10.63
N GLN A 153 -20.79 4.34 -11.33
CA GLN A 153 -20.89 4.26 -12.79
C GLN A 153 -22.33 4.47 -13.25
N ALA A 154 -23.29 3.74 -12.69
CA ALA A 154 -24.70 3.85 -13.06
C ALA A 154 -25.27 5.25 -12.81
N LYS A 155 -24.77 5.94 -11.78
CA LYS A 155 -25.24 7.28 -11.42
C LYS A 155 -24.61 8.40 -12.27
N TYR A 156 -23.35 8.27 -12.64
CA TYR A 156 -22.59 9.37 -13.24
C TYR A 156 -21.99 9.08 -14.62
N GLY A 157 -21.93 7.82 -15.09
CA GLY A 157 -21.34 7.45 -16.38
C GLY A 157 -19.84 7.73 -16.47
N CYS A 158 -19.10 7.45 -15.39
CA CYS A 158 -17.69 7.84 -15.23
C CYS A 158 -16.77 7.33 -16.35
N GLN A 159 -15.77 8.14 -16.71
CA GLN A 159 -14.63 7.72 -17.52
C GLN A 159 -13.60 6.99 -16.68
N LEU A 160 -13.30 7.54 -15.50
CA LEU A 160 -12.29 7.02 -14.58
C LEU A 160 -12.91 6.82 -13.20
N LEU A 161 -12.62 5.68 -12.60
CA LEU A 161 -13.01 5.37 -11.23
C LEU A 161 -11.74 5.14 -10.41
N LEU A 162 -11.57 5.88 -9.32
CA LEU A 162 -10.45 5.68 -8.39
C LEU A 162 -10.90 4.72 -7.28
N VAL A 163 -10.07 3.76 -6.94
CA VAL A 163 -10.26 2.89 -5.78
C VAL A 163 -9.00 2.94 -4.95
N GLU A 164 -9.06 3.53 -3.77
CA GLU A 164 -7.98 3.48 -2.80
C GLU A 164 -8.15 2.28 -1.87
N SER A 165 -7.08 1.51 -1.66
CA SER A 165 -7.07 0.42 -0.70
C SER A 165 -6.92 0.93 0.73
N GLY A 166 -7.33 0.14 1.72
CA GLY A 166 -6.81 0.35 3.08
C GLY A 166 -5.29 0.21 3.10
N GLY A 167 -4.62 0.83 4.06
CA GLY A 167 -3.17 0.70 4.19
C GLY A 167 -2.79 -0.72 4.64
N ASP A 168 -1.89 -1.38 3.91
CA ASP A 168 -1.37 -2.71 4.26
C ASP A 168 0.17 -2.69 4.37
N ASN A 169 0.82 -3.83 4.22
CA ASN A 169 2.25 -3.99 4.02
C ASN A 169 2.57 -4.20 2.52
N LEU A 170 3.80 -4.64 2.23
CA LEU A 170 4.35 -4.80 0.88
C LEU A 170 3.70 -5.93 0.03
N ALA A 171 2.83 -6.74 0.63
CA ALA A 171 2.21 -7.88 -0.02
C ALA A 171 0.94 -7.54 -0.81
N ALA A 172 0.28 -6.41 -0.52
CA ALA A 172 -0.98 -6.06 -1.15
C ALA A 172 -0.81 -5.75 -2.65
N ASN A 173 -1.65 -6.36 -3.48
CA ASN A 173 -1.80 -6.05 -4.89
C ASN A 173 -3.28 -6.25 -5.28
N TYR A 174 -3.78 -5.46 -6.22
CA TYR A 174 -5.17 -5.57 -6.65
C TYR A 174 -5.39 -6.82 -7.50
N SER A 175 -6.59 -7.40 -7.40
CA SER A 175 -7.09 -8.29 -8.47
C SER A 175 -7.25 -7.49 -9.77
N ARG A 176 -6.89 -8.10 -10.90
CA ARG A 176 -7.14 -7.53 -12.23
C ARG A 176 -8.61 -7.46 -12.60
N GLU A 177 -9.44 -8.23 -11.92
CA GLU A 177 -10.90 -8.08 -12.02
C GLU A 177 -11.36 -6.76 -11.41
N LEU A 178 -10.64 -6.22 -10.40
CA LEU A 178 -11.00 -4.96 -9.75
C LEU A 178 -10.32 -3.75 -10.39
N ALA A 179 -9.04 -3.81 -10.76
CA ALA A 179 -8.31 -2.64 -11.27
C ALA A 179 -7.71 -2.87 -12.66
N ASP A 180 -8.06 -1.98 -13.60
CA ASP A 180 -7.51 -1.95 -14.95
C ASP A 180 -6.09 -1.35 -14.95
N TYR A 181 -5.79 -0.46 -14.00
CA TYR A 181 -4.46 0.12 -13.80
C TYR A 181 -4.11 0.19 -12.32
N ILE A 182 -2.98 -0.40 -11.94
CA ILE A 182 -2.57 -0.52 -10.53
C ILE A 182 -1.39 0.40 -10.24
N ILE A 183 -1.60 1.32 -9.31
CA ILE A 183 -0.57 2.17 -8.73
C ILE A 183 -0.22 1.63 -7.35
N TYR A 184 1.06 1.43 -7.09
CA TYR A 184 1.57 1.07 -5.77
C TYR A 184 2.43 2.20 -5.22
N VAL A 185 2.04 2.75 -4.08
CA VAL A 185 2.70 3.89 -3.44
C VAL A 185 3.55 3.39 -2.29
N ILE A 186 4.84 3.70 -2.33
CA ILE A 186 5.75 3.61 -1.17
C ILE A 186 6.25 5.01 -0.86
N ASP A 187 6.93 5.20 0.26
CA ASP A 187 7.48 6.51 0.61
C ASP A 187 8.86 6.42 1.26
N VAL A 188 9.61 7.51 1.14
CA VAL A 188 10.99 7.56 1.65
C VAL A 188 11.09 7.40 3.17
N SER A 189 10.05 7.75 3.93
CA SER A 189 10.08 7.62 5.40
C SER A 189 9.94 6.16 5.86
N GLY A 190 9.50 5.25 4.99
CA GLY A 190 9.59 3.80 5.21
C GLY A 190 11.02 3.24 5.10
N GLY A 191 11.98 4.06 4.64
CA GLY A 191 13.39 3.74 4.46
C GLY A 191 13.76 3.39 3.00
N ASP A 192 14.99 3.71 2.61
CA ASP A 192 15.47 3.52 1.24
C ASP A 192 15.60 2.06 0.79
N LYS A 193 15.55 1.11 1.73
CA LYS A 193 15.53 -0.33 1.47
C LYS A 193 14.14 -0.87 1.07
N ILE A 194 13.07 -0.08 1.13
CA ILE A 194 11.73 -0.57 0.80
C ILE A 194 11.65 -1.17 -0.61
N PRO A 195 12.18 -0.53 -1.68
CA PRO A 195 12.11 -1.10 -3.03
C PRO A 195 12.69 -2.52 -3.12
N ARG A 196 13.86 -2.79 -2.54
CA ARG A 196 14.49 -4.14 -2.61
C ARG A 196 13.81 -5.21 -1.77
N LYS A 197 12.90 -4.85 -0.85
CA LYS A 197 12.10 -5.85 -0.12
C LYS A 197 11.13 -6.56 -1.08
N GLY A 198 10.83 -5.95 -2.23
CA GLY A 198 9.95 -6.55 -3.23
C GLY A 198 8.50 -6.68 -2.75
N GLY A 199 7.85 -7.73 -3.24
CA GLY A 199 6.43 -7.99 -3.04
C GLY A 199 5.63 -7.65 -4.30
N PRO A 200 4.47 -8.29 -4.53
CA PRO A 200 3.68 -8.12 -5.75
C PRO A 200 3.33 -6.66 -6.05
N GLY A 201 3.03 -5.85 -5.03
CA GLY A 201 2.78 -4.42 -5.21
C GLY A 201 3.98 -3.68 -5.79
N ILE A 202 5.20 -3.98 -5.32
CA ILE A 202 6.43 -3.35 -5.82
C ILE A 202 6.83 -3.91 -7.18
N SER A 203 6.77 -5.22 -7.39
CA SER A 203 7.32 -5.84 -8.61
C SER A 203 6.33 -5.86 -9.77
N GLN A 204 5.02 -5.94 -9.51
CA GLN A 204 4.00 -6.23 -10.52
C GLN A 204 2.95 -5.12 -10.71
N SER A 205 2.92 -4.06 -9.88
CA SER A 205 2.05 -2.91 -10.18
C SER A 205 2.40 -2.26 -11.51
N ASP A 206 1.41 -1.69 -12.19
CA ASP A 206 1.65 -0.99 -13.46
C ASP A 206 2.51 0.24 -13.26
N LEU A 207 2.39 0.92 -12.11
CA LEU A 207 3.21 2.05 -11.70
C LEU A 207 3.60 1.97 -10.23
N LEU A 208 4.91 2.06 -9.96
CA LEU A 208 5.43 2.31 -8.62
C LEU A 208 5.61 3.82 -8.40
N VAL A 209 5.06 4.35 -7.31
CA VAL A 209 5.30 5.73 -6.88
C VAL A 209 6.15 5.72 -5.62
N VAL A 210 7.30 6.39 -5.67
CA VAL A 210 8.17 6.65 -4.52
C VAL A 210 7.89 8.07 -4.02
N ASN A 211 7.03 8.17 -3.00
CA ASN A 211 6.49 9.44 -2.53
C ASN A 211 7.30 10.06 -1.38
N LYS A 212 6.99 11.32 -1.08
CA LYS A 212 7.59 12.16 -0.04
C LYS A 212 9.09 12.39 -0.22
N ILE A 213 9.57 12.48 -1.46
CA ILE A 213 11.01 12.67 -1.74
C ILE A 213 11.61 13.91 -1.08
N ASP A 214 10.78 14.91 -0.76
CA ASP A 214 11.13 16.08 0.04
C ASP A 214 11.64 15.73 1.45
N LEU A 215 11.23 14.58 2.00
CA LEU A 215 11.65 14.12 3.32
C LEU A 215 13.00 13.39 3.32
N ALA A 216 13.54 13.01 2.16
CA ALA A 216 14.73 12.16 2.07
C ALA A 216 15.95 12.69 2.89
N PRO A 217 16.27 14.01 2.86
CA PRO A 217 17.39 14.55 3.66
C PRO A 217 17.17 14.46 5.17
N TYR A 218 15.92 14.38 5.63
CA TYR A 218 15.55 14.40 7.04
C TYR A 218 15.48 13.00 7.66
N VAL A 219 15.29 11.97 6.84
CA VAL A 219 15.17 10.56 7.27
C VAL A 219 16.38 9.71 6.89
N GLY A 220 17.39 10.31 6.26
CA GLY A 220 18.62 9.62 5.85
C GLY A 220 18.40 8.60 4.73
N ALA A 221 17.37 8.78 3.89
CA ALA A 221 17.08 7.91 2.77
C ALA A 221 17.81 8.39 1.50
N SER A 222 18.45 7.48 0.78
CA SER A 222 19.04 7.77 -0.53
C SER A 222 18.06 7.50 -1.67
N LEU A 223 17.67 8.56 -2.40
CA LEU A 223 16.83 8.42 -3.60
C LEU A 223 17.53 7.60 -4.70
N GLU A 224 18.85 7.70 -4.81
CA GLU A 224 19.65 6.94 -5.77
C GLU A 224 19.60 5.43 -5.47
N VAL A 225 19.67 5.05 -4.19
CA VAL A 225 19.50 3.65 -3.76
C VAL A 225 18.11 3.16 -4.09
N MET A 226 17.07 3.97 -3.79
CA MET A 226 15.69 3.61 -4.09
C MET A 226 15.46 3.41 -5.59
N ASP A 227 16.03 4.29 -6.43
CA ASP A 227 15.89 4.21 -7.90
C ASP A 227 16.56 2.96 -8.46
N ARG A 228 17.81 2.70 -8.04
CA ARG A 228 18.55 1.49 -8.44
C ARG A 228 17.78 0.23 -8.04
N ASP A 229 17.29 0.17 -6.81
CA ASP A 229 16.61 -1.00 -6.29
C ASP A 229 15.23 -1.19 -6.92
N ALA A 230 14.49 -0.11 -7.20
CA ALA A 230 13.23 -0.17 -7.94
C ALA A 230 13.45 -0.72 -9.35
N LYS A 231 14.47 -0.24 -10.07
CA LYS A 231 14.86 -0.76 -11.39
C LYS A 231 15.23 -2.24 -11.35
N LEU A 232 15.94 -2.67 -10.30
CA LEU A 232 16.29 -4.09 -10.13
C LEU A 232 15.03 -4.95 -9.94
N MET A 233 14.13 -4.54 -9.04
CA MET A 233 12.94 -5.33 -8.70
C MET A 233 11.86 -5.29 -9.78
N ARG A 234 11.79 -4.22 -10.56
CA ARG A 234 10.74 -4.01 -11.58
C ARG A 234 11.24 -4.21 -13.00
N GLY A 235 12.55 -4.36 -13.23
CA GLY A 235 13.11 -4.36 -14.58
C GLY A 235 12.71 -3.10 -15.35
N GLY A 236 11.86 -3.26 -16.37
CA GLY A 236 11.36 -2.15 -17.21
C GLY A 236 10.09 -1.46 -16.70
N GLY A 237 9.55 -1.82 -15.53
CA GLY A 237 8.33 -1.23 -15.00
C GLY A 237 8.49 0.25 -14.61
N PRO A 238 7.54 1.13 -14.93
CA PRO A 238 7.68 2.55 -14.67
C PRO A 238 7.66 2.82 -13.16
N THR A 239 8.49 3.79 -12.77
CA THR A 239 8.63 4.27 -11.39
C THR A 239 8.67 5.79 -11.41
N VAL A 240 7.85 6.44 -10.60
CA VAL A 240 7.81 7.90 -10.47
C VAL A 240 8.24 8.29 -9.06
N PHE A 241 9.20 9.21 -8.96
CA PHE A 241 9.59 9.85 -7.71
C PHE A 241 8.75 11.11 -7.51
N SER A 242 8.02 11.19 -6.41
CA SER A 242 7.05 12.26 -6.18
C SER A 242 7.21 12.92 -4.81
N SER A 243 6.87 14.20 -4.77
CA SER A 243 6.41 14.85 -3.56
C SER A 243 5.00 15.34 -3.84
N VAL A 244 4.00 14.52 -3.49
CA VAL A 244 2.59 14.87 -3.74
C VAL A 244 2.23 16.17 -3.01
N LYS A 245 2.78 16.39 -1.82
CA LYS A 245 2.60 17.63 -1.05
C LYS A 245 3.09 18.87 -1.81
N GLU A 246 4.18 18.75 -2.56
CA GLU A 246 4.73 19.84 -3.38
C GLU A 246 4.23 19.80 -4.84
N GLY A 247 3.34 18.87 -5.19
CA GLY A 247 2.86 18.67 -6.56
C GLY A 247 3.89 18.06 -7.53
N LYS A 248 5.08 17.67 -7.07
CA LYS A 248 6.14 17.10 -7.91
C LYS A 248 5.82 15.65 -8.26
N GLY A 249 5.96 15.30 -9.54
CA GLY A 249 5.70 13.94 -10.06
C GLY A 249 4.21 13.62 -10.26
N VAL A 250 3.29 14.44 -9.74
CA VAL A 250 1.83 14.18 -9.87
C VAL A 250 1.39 14.21 -11.33
N GLN A 251 1.93 15.13 -12.14
CA GLN A 251 1.59 15.20 -13.56
C GLN A 251 2.06 13.95 -14.32
N ASP A 252 3.25 13.44 -14.01
CA ASP A 252 3.76 12.21 -14.63
C ASP A 252 2.85 11.01 -14.32
N VAL A 253 2.32 10.93 -13.09
CA VAL A 253 1.32 9.90 -12.71
C VAL A 253 0.04 10.06 -13.52
N VAL A 254 -0.49 11.27 -13.67
CA VAL A 254 -1.68 11.56 -14.49
C VAL A 254 -1.46 11.12 -15.94
N ASP A 255 -0.33 11.49 -16.53
CA ASP A 255 -0.03 11.22 -17.93
C ASP A 255 0.05 9.71 -18.21
N LEU A 256 0.62 8.93 -17.28
CA LEU A 256 0.67 7.47 -17.34
C LEU A 256 -0.71 6.82 -17.19
N ILE A 257 -1.55 7.29 -16.26
CA ILE A 257 -2.94 6.83 -16.12
C ILE A 257 -3.69 7.05 -17.44
N LEU A 258 -3.61 8.27 -17.99
CA LEU A 258 -4.33 8.62 -19.21
C LEU A 258 -3.78 7.86 -20.43
N ALA A 259 -2.49 7.52 -20.46
CA ALA A 259 -1.92 6.67 -21.50
C ALA A 259 -2.51 5.25 -21.45
N ALA A 260 -2.65 4.67 -20.24
CA ALA A 260 -3.29 3.37 -20.06
C ALA A 260 -4.78 3.43 -20.45
N TRP A 261 -5.51 4.46 -20.00
CA TRP A 261 -6.91 4.68 -20.36
C TRP A 261 -7.13 4.81 -21.88
N ARG A 262 -6.27 5.57 -22.57
CA ARG A 262 -6.30 5.66 -24.05
C ARG A 262 -6.04 4.32 -24.72
N THR A 263 -5.12 3.52 -24.17
CA THR A 263 -4.82 2.17 -24.67
C THR A 263 -6.02 1.23 -24.53
N ALA A 264 -6.84 1.44 -23.49
CA ALA A 264 -8.11 0.73 -23.30
C ALA A 264 -9.26 1.25 -24.20
N GLY A 265 -9.00 2.19 -25.12
CA GLY A 265 -9.99 2.71 -26.05
C GLY A 265 -10.68 4.00 -25.62
N SER A 266 -10.17 4.68 -24.59
CA SER A 266 -10.75 5.92 -24.03
C SER A 266 -12.22 5.78 -23.56
N PRO A 267 -12.55 4.76 -22.75
CA PRO A 267 -13.94 4.46 -22.36
C PRO A 267 -14.60 5.51 -21.45
N GLY A 268 -15.94 5.47 -21.42
CA GLY A 268 -16.82 6.25 -20.54
C GLY A 268 -17.35 7.55 -21.17
N THR A 269 -18.25 8.24 -20.46
CA THR A 269 -18.91 9.45 -20.99
C THR A 269 -18.09 10.70 -20.70
N PRO A 270 -17.64 11.45 -21.72
CA PRO A 270 -16.88 12.69 -21.52
C PRO A 270 -17.66 13.72 -20.71
N GLY A 271 -16.97 14.42 -19.82
CA GLY A 271 -17.53 15.57 -19.11
C GLY A 271 -16.76 15.89 -17.84
N ALA A 272 -16.63 17.18 -17.53
CA ALA A 272 -16.08 17.60 -16.24
C ALA A 272 -17.01 17.17 -15.10
N VAL A 273 -16.44 17.02 -13.91
CA VAL A 273 -17.22 16.95 -12.67
C VAL A 273 -17.79 18.34 -12.40
N VAL A 274 -19.12 18.45 -12.47
CA VAL A 274 -19.90 19.64 -12.12
C VAL A 274 -20.06 19.74 -10.61
#